data_AF-A0A2V5RFF2-F1
#
_entry.id   AF-A0A2V5RFF2-F1
#
_cell.length_a   1.000
_cell.length_b   1.000
_cell.length_c   1.000
_cell.angle_alpha   90.00
_cell.angle_beta   90.00
_cell.angle_gamma   90.00
#
_symmetry.space_group_name_H-M   'P 1'
#
loop_
_entity.id
_entity.type
_entity.pdbx_description
1 polymer ?
#
loop_
_entity_poly.entity_id
_entity_poly.type
_entity_poly.pdbx_seq_one_letter_code
_entity_poly.pdbx_strand_id
1 'polypeptide(L)'
;MKPNPARLHRKMNRSEVKEKLFLYRGPIDDADPQFREALAYARRDAELAEWLHEQAGYYDVIRSKLREIEPPGDLADKIIRHQPIPFHRDWTQILKLAAAI
;
A
#
# COMPACT_ATOMS: atom_id res chain seq x y z
N MET A 1 -38.65 -4.89 2.83
CA MET A 1 -37.56 -5.42 1.99
C MET A 1 -36.85 -6.53 2.76
N LYS A 2 -36.89 -7.77 2.29
CA LYS A 2 -36.09 -8.87 2.86
C LYS A 2 -34.66 -8.75 2.31
N PRO A 3 -33.60 -8.90 3.12
CA PRO A 3 -32.23 -8.84 2.59
C PRO A 3 -31.98 -9.99 1.60
N ASN A 4 -31.24 -9.69 0.53
CA ASN A 4 -30.88 -10.62 -0.53
C ASN A 4 -29.88 -11.69 -0.01
N PRO A 5 -30.19 -13.00 -0.12
CA PRO A 5 -29.34 -14.08 0.41
C PRO A 5 -28.01 -14.30 -0.36
N ALA A 6 -27.74 -13.55 -1.42
CA ALA A 6 -26.56 -13.75 -2.26
C ALA A 6 -25.23 -13.18 -1.70
N ARG A 7 -25.22 -12.50 -0.55
CA ARG A 7 -23.96 -12.20 0.16
C ARG A 7 -23.55 -13.35 1.06
N LEU A 8 -23.38 -14.54 0.46
CA LEU A 8 -22.49 -15.53 1.04
C LEU A 8 -21.11 -14.88 1.06
N HIS A 9 -20.51 -14.78 2.24
CA HIS A 9 -19.14 -14.29 2.43
C HIS A 9 -18.19 -15.27 1.74
N ARG A 10 -18.03 -15.13 0.42
CA ARG A 10 -17.12 -15.96 -0.37
C ARG A 10 -15.72 -15.71 0.16
N LYS A 11 -15.14 -16.74 0.77
CA LYS A 11 -13.77 -16.73 1.25
C LYS A 11 -12.83 -16.54 0.06
N MET A 12 -11.94 -15.54 0.13
CA MET A 12 -10.98 -15.24 -0.93
C MET A 12 -10.08 -16.47 -1.20
N ASN A 13 -9.87 -16.80 -2.47
CA ASN A 13 -9.01 -17.92 -2.87
C ASN A 13 -7.58 -17.47 -3.17
N ARG A 14 -6.64 -18.41 -3.29
CA ARG A 14 -5.21 -18.14 -3.49
C ARG A 14 -4.91 -17.22 -4.68
N SER A 15 -5.62 -17.38 -5.80
CA SER A 15 -5.43 -16.54 -6.99
C SER A 15 -5.87 -15.10 -6.75
N GLU A 16 -7.01 -14.90 -6.09
CA GLU A 16 -7.53 -13.57 -5.72
C GLU A 16 -6.62 -12.87 -4.70
N VAL A 17 -6.04 -13.64 -3.76
CA VAL A 17 -5.04 -13.11 -2.84
C VAL A 17 -3.81 -12.66 -3.61
N LYS A 18 -3.32 -13.46 -4.54
CA LYS A 18 -2.13 -13.15 -5.35
C LYS A 18 -2.36 -11.91 -6.23
N GLU A 19 -3.49 -11.81 -6.89
CA GLU A 19 -3.89 -10.63 -7.68
C GLU A 19 -3.96 -9.36 -6.82
N LYS A 20 -4.53 -9.48 -5.62
CA LYS A 20 -4.59 -8.35 -4.71
C LYS A 20 -3.19 -7.94 -4.22
N LEU A 21 -2.39 -8.90 -3.77
CA LEU A 21 -1.03 -8.67 -3.29
C LEU A 21 -0.08 -8.21 -4.39
N PHE A 22 -0.39 -8.45 -5.67
CA PHE A 22 0.37 -7.91 -6.78
C PHE A 22 0.39 -6.37 -6.78
N LEU A 23 -0.66 -5.74 -6.24
CA LEU A 23 -0.78 -4.29 -6.11
C LEU A 23 -0.23 -3.73 -4.79
N TYR A 24 0.26 -4.59 -3.89
CA TYR A 24 0.74 -4.19 -2.57
C TYR A 24 2.11 -3.51 -2.67
N ARG A 25 2.21 -2.26 -2.21
CA ARG A 25 3.43 -1.43 -2.32
C ARG A 25 4.28 -1.44 -1.05
N GLY A 26 4.02 -2.37 -0.15
CA GLY A 26 4.65 -2.46 1.15
C GLY A 26 3.86 -1.71 2.24
N PRO A 27 4.53 -1.29 3.33
CA PRO A 27 3.88 -0.83 4.56
C PRO A 27 2.88 0.32 4.42
N ILE A 28 2.97 1.12 3.35
CA ILE A 28 2.01 2.20 3.07
C ILE A 28 0.58 1.68 2.88
N ASP A 29 0.42 0.43 2.46
CA ASP A 29 -0.88 -0.20 2.19
C ASP A 29 -1.38 -1.06 3.38
N ASP A 30 -0.63 -1.18 4.48
CA ASP A 30 -1.00 -2.03 5.64
C ASP A 30 -2.27 -1.56 6.38
N ALA A 31 -2.56 -0.26 6.28
CA ALA A 31 -3.76 0.35 6.86
C ALA A 31 -5.03 -0.03 6.10
N ASP A 32 -4.93 -0.41 4.83
CA ASP A 32 -6.07 -0.78 4.01
C ASP A 32 -6.56 -2.19 4.38
N PRO A 33 -7.84 -2.33 4.79
CA PRO A 33 -8.42 -3.62 5.16
C PRO A 33 -8.31 -4.70 4.08
N GLN A 34 -8.33 -4.32 2.80
CA GLN A 34 -8.24 -5.26 1.69
C GLN A 34 -6.88 -5.95 1.66
N PHE A 35 -5.80 -5.22 1.88
CA PHE A 35 -4.45 -5.78 1.94
C PHE A 35 -4.22 -6.54 3.24
N ARG A 36 -4.77 -6.07 4.37
CA ARG A 36 -4.66 -6.78 5.65
C ARG A 36 -5.17 -8.21 5.59
N GLU A 37 -6.32 -8.42 4.97
CA GLU A 37 -6.88 -9.77 4.78
C GLU A 37 -5.99 -10.65 3.89
N ALA A 38 -5.50 -10.09 2.77
CA ALA A 38 -4.65 -10.80 1.83
C ALA A 38 -3.28 -11.17 2.43
N LEU A 39 -2.67 -10.26 3.19
CA LEU A 39 -1.42 -10.49 3.92
C LEU A 39 -1.61 -11.59 4.98
N ALA A 40 -2.73 -11.60 5.69
CA ALA A 40 -3.05 -12.65 6.67
C ALA A 40 -3.26 -14.03 6.01
N TYR A 41 -3.73 -14.06 4.76
CA TYR A 41 -3.78 -15.30 3.97
C TYR A 41 -2.37 -15.74 3.59
N ALA A 42 -1.56 -14.86 2.99
CA ALA A 42 -0.20 -15.18 2.54
C ALA A 42 0.69 -15.69 3.68
N ARG A 43 0.56 -15.16 4.91
CA ARG A 43 1.30 -15.67 6.08
C ARG A 43 1.05 -17.16 6.39
N ARG A 44 -0.06 -17.74 5.91
CA ARG A 44 -0.43 -19.15 6.12
C ARG A 44 -0.09 -20.04 4.93
N ASP A 45 0.34 -19.46 3.81
CA ASP A 45 0.67 -20.15 2.55
C ASP A 45 2.15 -19.86 2.24
N ALA A 46 3.02 -20.84 2.47
CA ALA A 46 4.47 -20.65 2.37
C ALA A 46 4.92 -20.23 0.96
N GLU A 47 4.33 -20.83 -0.07
CA GLU A 47 4.64 -20.52 -1.47
C GLU A 47 4.22 -19.08 -1.81
N LEU A 48 3.07 -18.64 -1.29
CA LEU A 48 2.60 -17.27 -1.49
C LEU A 48 3.40 -16.24 -0.68
N ALA A 49 3.87 -16.60 0.51
CA ALA A 49 4.73 -15.74 1.32
C ALA A 49 6.10 -15.53 0.65
N GLU A 50 6.69 -16.60 0.12
CA GLU A 50 7.95 -16.54 -0.64
C GLU A 50 7.80 -15.67 -1.89
N TRP A 51 6.75 -15.92 -2.69
CA TRP A 51 6.45 -15.08 -3.85
C TRP A 51 6.25 -13.60 -3.49
N LEU A 52 5.55 -13.30 -2.39
CA LEU A 52 5.35 -11.91 -1.95
C LEU A 52 6.68 -11.25 -1.54
N HIS A 53 7.57 -12.00 -0.90
CA HIS A 53 8.90 -11.51 -0.53
C HIS A 53 9.74 -11.16 -1.76
N GLU A 54 9.77 -12.03 -2.77
CA GLU A 54 10.44 -11.75 -4.05
C GLU A 54 9.85 -10.51 -4.72
N GLN A 55 8.52 -10.38 -4.75
CA GLN A 55 7.86 -9.22 -5.35
C GLN A 55 8.21 -7.91 -4.63
N ALA A 56 8.23 -7.91 -3.31
CA ALA A 56 8.66 -6.75 -2.53
C ALA A 56 10.09 -6.31 -2.90
N GLY A 57 10.98 -7.28 -3.17
CA GLY A 57 12.35 -7.03 -3.64
C GLY A 57 12.40 -6.24 -4.95
N TYR A 58 11.55 -6.53 -5.93
CA TYR A 58 11.50 -5.77 -7.19
C TYR A 58 11.09 -4.31 -6.95
N TYR A 59 10.09 -4.07 -6.09
CA TYR A 59 9.67 -2.71 -5.75
C TYR A 59 10.79 -1.92 -5.05
N ASP A 60 11.58 -2.57 -4.19
CA ASP A 60 12.72 -1.92 -3.53
C ASP A 60 13.81 -1.55 -4.54
N VAL A 61 14.12 -2.41 -5.52
CA VAL A 61 15.05 -2.08 -6.61
C VAL A 61 14.56 -0.88 -7.42
N ILE A 62 13.28 -0.89 -7.83
CA ILE A 62 12.67 0.22 -8.59
C ILE A 62 12.74 1.52 -7.77
N ARG A 63 12.37 1.47 -6.48
CA ARG A 63 12.42 2.64 -5.58
C ARG A 63 13.84 3.16 -5.40
N SER A 64 14.83 2.26 -5.29
CA SER A 64 16.24 2.64 -5.21
C SER A 64 16.67 3.39 -6.47
N LYS A 65 16.34 2.85 -7.65
CA LYS A 65 16.70 3.47 -8.93
C LYS A 65 16.03 4.82 -9.15
N LEU A 66 14.77 4.97 -8.75
CA LEU A 66 14.07 6.26 -8.82
C LEU A 66 14.68 7.30 -7.87
N ARG A 67 15.18 6.90 -6.70
CA ARG A 67 15.83 7.81 -5.75
C ARG A 67 17.20 8.32 -6.21
N GLU A 68 17.86 7.62 -7.14
CA GLU A 68 19.12 8.07 -7.76
C GLU A 68 18.91 9.28 -8.68
N ILE A 69 17.68 9.52 -9.13
CA ILE A 69 17.34 10.64 -10.01
C ILE A 69 16.98 11.85 -9.15
N GLU A 70 17.74 12.95 -9.30
CA GLU A 70 17.41 14.20 -8.62
C GLU A 70 16.05 14.73 -9.15
N PRO A 71 15.05 14.94 -8.28
CA PRO A 71 13.79 15.52 -8.70
C PRO A 71 14.01 16.98 -9.13
N PRO A 72 13.36 17.45 -10.20
CA PRO A 72 13.39 18.86 -10.56
C PRO A 72 12.98 19.74 -9.37
N GLY A 73 13.74 20.82 -9.11
CA GLY A 73 13.52 21.67 -7.93
C GLY A 73 12.13 22.29 -7.84
N ASP A 74 11.41 22.42 -8.96
CA ASP A 74 10.05 22.97 -9.03
C ASP A 74 8.94 21.90 -9.10
N LEU A 75 9.30 20.62 -9.01
CA LEU A 75 8.36 19.50 -9.17
C LEU A 75 7.28 19.51 -8.08
N ALA A 76 7.66 19.74 -6.82
CA ALA A 76 6.72 19.78 -5.71
C ALA A 76 5.66 20.88 -5.90
N ASP A 77 6.09 22.07 -6.32
CA ASP A 77 5.20 23.20 -6.58
C ASP A 77 4.26 22.92 -7.76
N LYS A 78 4.78 22.30 -8.83
CA LYS A 78 3.96 21.89 -9.98
C LYS A 78 2.89 20.87 -9.58
N ILE A 79 3.24 19.86 -8.78
CA ILE A 79 2.28 18.86 -8.30
C ILE A 79 1.18 19.53 -7.49
N ILE A 80 1.54 20.37 -6.51
CA ILE A 80 0.56 21.03 -5.64
C ILE A 80 -0.40 21.93 -6.43
N ARG A 81 0.11 22.65 -7.45
CA ARG A 81 -0.70 23.55 -8.30
C ARG A 81 -1.66 22.80 -9.21
N HIS A 82 -1.23 21.68 -9.80
CA HIS A 82 -2.02 20.97 -10.83
C HIS A 82 -2.86 19.83 -10.27
N GLN A 83 -2.46 19.27 -9.13
CA GLN A 83 -3.14 18.19 -8.47
C GLN A 83 -3.07 18.45 -6.96
N PRO A 84 -3.91 19.36 -6.42
CA PRO A 84 -3.96 19.60 -4.99
C PRO A 84 -4.27 18.27 -4.33
N ILE A 85 -3.25 17.69 -3.70
CA ILE A 85 -3.38 16.37 -3.11
C ILE A 85 -4.32 16.56 -1.93
N PRO A 86 -5.46 15.84 -1.85
CA PRO A 86 -6.28 15.83 -0.66
C PRO A 86 -5.58 14.95 0.39
N PHE A 87 -4.34 15.31 0.76
CA PHE A 87 -3.77 14.79 1.98
C PHE A 87 -4.57 15.43 3.11
N HIS A 88 -5.35 14.63 3.82
CA HIS A 88 -5.73 14.95 5.19
C HIS A 88 -4.46 14.84 6.05
N ARG A 89 -3.52 15.77 5.83
CA ARG A 89 -2.22 15.83 6.51
C ARG A 89 -2.50 16.46 7.86
N ASP A 90 -2.61 15.63 8.89
CA ASP A 90 -2.76 16.13 10.26
C ASP A 90 -1.42 16.67 10.75
N TRP A 91 -1.18 17.95 10.45
CA TRP A 91 0.00 18.71 10.84
C TRP A 91 0.27 18.69 12.35
N THR A 92 -0.72 18.34 13.17
CA THR A 92 -0.54 18.19 14.61
C THR A 92 0.33 16.99 14.99
N GLN A 93 0.42 15.93 14.15
CA GLN A 93 1.31 14.80 14.40
C GLN A 93 2.78 15.10 14.09
N ILE A 94 3.05 15.94 13.07
CA ILE A 94 4.43 16.33 12.71
C ILE A 94 5.05 17.19 13.81
N LEU A 95 4.28 18.11 14.40
CA LEU A 95 4.73 18.94 15.52
C LEU A 95 5.10 18.10 16.77
N LYS A 96 4.48 16.92 16.95
CA LYS A 96 4.83 16.01 18.05
C LYS A 96 6.17 15.30 17.85
N LEU A 97 6.59 15.07 16.60
CA LEU A 97 7.93 14.53 16.29
C LEU A 97 9.02 15.59 16.46
N ALA A 98 8.73 16.87 16.20
CA ALA A 98 9.68 17.96 16.38
C ALA A 98 9.90 18.33 17.86
N ALA A 99 8.95 18.03 18.74
CA ALA A 99 9.06 18.29 20.19
C ALA A 99 9.71 17.13 20.98
N ALA A 100 10.16 16.07 20.30
CA ALA A 100 10.78 14.89 20.90
C ALA A 100 12.31 14.80 20.64
N ILE A 101 12.91 15.91 20.17
CA ILE A 101 14.36 16.12 19.99
C ILE A 101 14.73 17.34 20.84
#